data_AF-A0A962CX66-F1
#
_entry.id   AF-A0A962CX66-F1
#
_cell.length_a   1.000
_cell.length_b   1.000
_cell.length_c   1.000
_cell.angle_alpha   90.00
_cell.angle_beta   90.00
_cell.angle_gamma   90.00
#
_symmetry.space_group_name_H-M   'P 1'
#
loop_
_entity.id
_entity.type
_entity.pdbx_description
1 polymer ?
#
loop_
_entity_poly.entity_id
_entity_poly.type
_entity_poly.pdbx_seq_one_letter_code
_entity_poly.pdbx_strand_id
1 'polypeptide(L)' 'MSTDKPVVVLKFGGTSVSNLSRWQQIISIIKQRISEGYKVAVVHSAKSGITNLLEEFSTSR' A
#
# COMPACT_ATOMS: atom_id res chain seq x y z
N MET A 1 4.13 30.33 -10.97
CA MET A 1 3.41 29.07 -10.68
C MET A 1 4.41 28.08 -10.12
N SER A 2 4.11 27.39 -9.02
CA SER A 2 5.03 26.40 -8.45
C SER A 2 5.24 25.24 -9.43
N THR A 3 6.48 24.92 -9.74
CA THR A 3 6.89 23.86 -10.66
C THR A 3 6.93 22.47 -10.01
N ASP A 4 6.58 22.36 -8.73
CA ASP A 4 6.60 21.10 -7.99
C ASP A 4 5.41 20.23 -8.38
N LYS A 5 5.72 18.95 -8.70
CA LYS A 5 4.69 17.95 -8.95
C LYS A 5 3.84 17.72 -7.69
N PRO A 6 2.53 17.45 -7.84
CA PRO A 6 1.68 17.14 -6.71
C PRO A 6 2.13 15.85 -6.03
N VAL A 7 1.80 15.70 -4.74
CA VAL A 7 1.96 14.43 -4.04
C VAL A 7 0.98 13.41 -4.63
N VAL A 8 1.46 12.21 -4.95
CA VAL A 8 0.62 11.09 -5.38
C VAL A 8 0.43 10.10 -4.23
N VAL A 9 -0.82 9.71 -3.99
CA VAL A 9 -1.16 8.68 -3.01
C VAL A 9 -1.40 7.36 -3.72
N LEU A 10 -0.63 6.33 -3.39
CA LEU A 10 -0.79 4.98 -3.91
C LEU A 10 -1.44 4.10 -2.86
N LYS A 11 -2.64 3.57 -3.16
CA LYS A 11 -3.37 2.67 -2.25
C LYS A 11 -3.31 1.22 -2.71
N PHE A 12 -2.93 0.31 -1.81
CA PHE A 12 -2.92 -1.13 -2.05
C PHE A 12 -3.89 -1.88 -1.12
N GLY A 13 -4.71 -2.78 -1.68
CA GLY A 13 -5.65 -3.60 -0.90
C GLY A 13 -5.00 -4.84 -0.28
N GLY A 14 -5.74 -5.55 0.60
CA GLY A 14 -5.22 -6.72 1.34
C GLY A 14 -4.70 -7.85 0.43
N THR A 15 -5.36 -8.09 -0.71
CA THR A 15 -4.89 -9.06 -1.72
C THR A 15 -3.56 -8.62 -2.35
N SER A 16 -3.38 -7.32 -2.61
CA SER A 16 -2.15 -6.76 -3.16
C SER A 16 -0.98 -6.85 -2.18
N VAL A 17 -1.23 -6.86 -0.87
CA VAL A 17 -0.17 -7.00 0.16
C VAL A 17 -0.11 -8.40 0.77
N SER A 18 -0.63 -9.42 0.07
CA SER A 18 -0.80 -10.77 0.63
C SER A 18 0.48 -11.59 0.73
N ASN A 19 1.52 -11.30 -0.07
CA ASN A 19 2.76 -12.06 -0.07
C ASN A 19 3.96 -11.23 -0.59
N LEU A 20 5.17 -11.76 -0.41
CA LEU A 20 6.43 -11.08 -0.75
C LEU A 20 6.53 -10.70 -2.24
N SER A 21 6.13 -11.59 -3.15
CA SER A 21 6.20 -11.33 -4.60
C SER A 21 5.37 -10.10 -4.99
N ARG A 22 4.16 -9.96 -4.42
CA ARG A 22 3.34 -8.77 -4.65
C ARG A 22 3.93 -7.51 -4.01
N TRP A 23 4.60 -7.62 -2.87
CA TRP A 23 5.35 -6.49 -2.30
C TRP A 23 6.49 -6.03 -3.22
N GLN A 24 7.18 -6.95 -3.89
CA GLN A 24 8.18 -6.58 -4.90
C GLN A 24 7.56 -5.81 -6.07
N GLN A 25 6.36 -6.19 -6.52
CA GLN A 25 5.62 -5.43 -7.53
C GLN A 25 5.25 -4.02 -7.04
N ILE A 26 4.80 -3.89 -5.79
CA ILE A 26 4.49 -2.60 -5.17
C ILE A 26 5.72 -1.69 -5.14
N ILE A 27 6.89 -2.23 -4.77
CA ILE A 27 8.16 -1.49 -4.76
C ILE A 27 8.49 -0.97 -6.16
N SER A 28 8.33 -1.79 -7.20
CA SER A 28 8.56 -1.36 -8.59
C SER A 28 7.65 -0.20 -9.00
N ILE A 29 6.36 -0.26 -8.65
CA ILE A 29 5.41 0.83 -8.93
C ILE A 29 5.81 2.12 -8.19
N ILE A 30 6.19 2.03 -6.92
CA ILE A 30 6.63 3.18 -6.12
C ILE A 30 7.88 3.82 -6.73
N LYS A 31 8.89 2.99 -7.06
CA LYS A 31 10.13 3.45 -7.68
C LYS A 31 9.88 4.16 -9.01
N GLN A 32 8.96 3.64 -9.82
CA GLN A 32 8.57 4.28 -11.07
C GLN A 32 7.99 5.68 -10.82
N ARG A 33 7.05 5.85 -9.88
CA ARG A 33 6.47 7.17 -9.57
C ARG A 33 7.48 8.16 -9.02
N ILE A 34 8.42 7.69 -8.21
CA ILE A 34 9.54 8.52 -7.73
C ILE A 34 10.41 8.95 -8.91
N SER A 35 10.73 8.05 -9.84
CA SER A 35 11.53 8.37 -11.03
C SER A 35 10.84 9.35 -11.98
N GLU A 36 9.50 9.34 -12.01
CA GLU A 36 8.69 10.34 -12.71
C GLU A 36 8.69 11.71 -12.01
N GLY A 37 9.34 11.86 -10.85
CA GLY A 37 9.48 13.12 -10.11
C GLY A 37 8.34 13.43 -9.15
N TYR A 38 7.47 12.46 -8.83
CA TYR A 38 6.42 12.65 -7.84
C TYR A 38 6.94 12.42 -6.42
N LYS A 39 6.42 13.20 -5.47
CA LYS A 39 6.45 12.83 -4.04
C LYS A 39 5.36 11.78 -3.80
N VAL A 40 5.69 10.66 -3.17
CA VAL A 40 4.79 9.51 -3.05
C VAL A 40 4.42 9.26 -1.59
N ALA A 41 3.11 9.17 -1.32
CA ALA A 41 2.59 8.61 -0.07
C ALA A 41 1.96 7.24 -0.35
N VAL A 42 2.24 6.25 0.49
CA VAL A 42 1.73 4.88 0.31
C VAL A 42 0.76 4.55 1.44
N VAL A 43 -0.42 4.08 1.06
CA VAL A 43 -1.46 3.59 1.98
C VAL A 43 -1.71 2.13 1.63
N HIS A 44 -1.79 1.25 2.62
CA HIS A 44 -2.21 -0.12 2.37
C HIS A 44 -3.13 -0.67 3.46
N SER A 45 -4.01 -1.58 3.07
CA SER A 45 -4.79 -2.38 4.03
C SER A 45 -3.89 -3.37 4.77
N ALA A 46 -4.36 -3.95 5.87
CA ALA A 46 -3.67 -5.09 6.50
C ALA A 46 -3.49 -6.25 5.49
N LYS A 47 -2.49 -7.10 5.72
CA LYS A 47 -2.30 -8.34 4.96
C LYS A 47 -3.61 -9.13 4.96
N SER A 48 -3.98 -9.69 3.80
CA SER A 48 -5.22 -10.47 3.64
C SER A 48 -5.41 -11.49 4.77
N GLY A 49 -6.62 -11.52 5.35
CA GLY A 49 -7.02 -12.40 6.44
C GLY A 49 -6.72 -11.88 7.85
N ILE A 50 -5.79 -10.93 8.03
CA ILE A 50 -5.41 -10.46 9.38
C ILE A 50 -6.54 -9.70 10.08
N THR A 51 -7.27 -8.84 9.37
CA THR A 51 -8.39 -8.10 9.96
C THR A 51 -9.45 -9.06 10.51
N ASN A 52 -9.79 -10.11 9.76
CA ASN A 52 -10.78 -11.11 10.19
C ASN A 52 -10.29 -11.88 11.43
N LEU A 53 -9.01 -12.27 11.46
CA LEU A 53 -8.43 -12.94 12.64
C LEU A 53 -8.48 -12.07 13.89
N LEU A 54 -8.23 -10.76 13.75
CA LEU A 54 -8.34 -9.82 14.87
C LEU A 54 -9.79 -9.64 15.33
N GLU A 55 -10.74 -9.61 14.40
CA GLU A 55 -12.16 -9.52 14.69
C GLU A 55 -12.66 -10.76 15.45
N GLU A 56 -12.32 -11.96 14.97
CA GLU A 56 -12.62 -13.23 15.64
C GLU A 56 -12.04 -13.28 17.06
N PHE A 57 -10.78 -12.88 17.23
CA PHE A 57 -10.16 -12.82 18.55
C PHE A 57 -10.87 -11.83 19.49
N SER A 58 -11.34 -10.69 18.97
CA SER A 58 -11.99 -9.66 19.77
C SER A 58 -13.42 -10.02 20.19
N THR A 59 -14.08 -10.89 19.43
CA THR A 59 -15.51 -11.21 19.59
C THR A 59 -15.76 -12.57 20.25
N SER A 60 -14.75 -13.43 20.36
CA SER A 60 -14.83 -14.78 20.94
C SER A 60 -14.87 -14.81 22.48
N ARG A 61 -15.64 -13.91 23.11
CA ARG A 61 -15.97 -13.99 24.54
C ARG A 61 -17.13 -14.95 24.81
#